data_AF-A0A6A4CBG3-F1
#
_entry.id   AF-A0A6A4CBG3-F1
#
_cell.length_a   1.000
_cell.length_b   1.000
_cell.length_c   1.000
_cell.angle_alpha   90.00
_cell.angle_beta   90.00
_cell.angle_gamma   90.00
#
_symmetry.space_group_name_H-M   'P 1'
#
loop_
_entity.id
_entity.type
_entity.pdbx_description
1 polymer ?
#
loop_
_entity_poly.entity_id
_entity_poly.type
_entity_poly.pdbx_seq_one_letter_code
_entity_poly.pdbx_strand_id
1 'polypeptide(L)'
;MSALKSPCRFLTLAFFALLTTAAITVASAENQGDTERRLATSLADAPSLRLQFTLKRDSMKIYGQSQFYVFANPVVSSDNTSVLYDGYAAFMDGTKDYTLMLVNGIAYFVTSTVGDTSGSQTAQCLSSSLLPPLNSIVEALNGATAIAGASAGNDTITCASGDLFQATLGDATFVVCSSGADGFTIYGSDLDISVEYLDSPVTITAPTLSDDAALSCETVVTATTVTSTTLALLTGQSVSSSRSRKLKPEATTTLASSSCTCQSTPRPCIFFHGLGSDTEDTTLQTTSSYFGDLSGSAPCCTSFKYAVLNTVDNAWTDATLQQKVCNFAISVSSSSSSSSKTIADTIVITHSMGGLMMAGAIANGRCSLASSSTWVSLSAPMTGSMGADYLEGACAGSNAFLQAVANLIGECPASNAVVALSYEDASYSTSALNTAYSAAQSAFRSNVDAAICSDSYSGLLSTYQAEYLLAGEVIPHKSSENDGVVEYQSCAGGLSTSKFGTTYDDTFYLTGLNHIDTTFRNGDSLVTNSKKPVKWFECLL
;
A
#
# COMPACT_ATOMS: atom_id res chain seq x y z
N MET A 1 -35.65 -4.47 -31.98
CA MET A 1 -36.64 -3.79 -32.85
C MET A 1 -36.37 -2.29 -32.80
N SER A 2 -36.26 -1.70 -34.00
CA SER A 2 -36.48 -0.28 -34.30
C SER A 2 -35.41 0.73 -33.87
N ALA A 3 -34.55 1.02 -34.84
CA ALA A 3 -33.78 2.24 -35.02
C ALA A 3 -34.68 3.50 -35.10
N LEU A 4 -34.11 4.67 -34.81
CA LEU A 4 -34.48 5.90 -35.49
C LEU A 4 -33.25 6.77 -35.78
N LYS A 5 -33.21 7.25 -37.03
CA LYS A 5 -32.19 8.10 -37.66
C LYS A 5 -32.36 9.58 -37.24
N SER A 6 -31.22 10.29 -37.18
CA SER A 6 -30.82 11.65 -37.68
C SER A 6 -31.88 12.58 -38.34
N PRO A 7 -31.63 13.88 -38.67
CA PRO A 7 -30.38 14.69 -38.63
C PRO A 7 -30.57 16.20 -38.26
N CYS A 8 -29.48 17.01 -38.20
CA CYS A 8 -29.32 18.22 -39.05
C CYS A 8 -28.03 19.02 -38.75
N ARG A 9 -27.38 19.43 -39.85
CA ARG A 9 -26.23 20.34 -39.95
C ARG A 9 -26.68 21.81 -40.01
N PHE A 10 -25.71 22.69 -39.74
CA PHE A 10 -25.41 24.01 -40.34
C PHE A 10 -25.32 25.15 -39.32
N LEU A 11 -24.10 25.70 -39.14
CA LEU A 11 -23.79 27.03 -39.66
C LEU A 11 -22.28 27.23 -39.82
N THR A 12 -21.89 27.44 -41.06
CA THR A 12 -20.62 28.03 -41.53
C THR A 12 -20.64 29.55 -41.39
N LEU A 13 -19.51 30.17 -41.06
CA LEU A 13 -19.01 31.37 -41.75
C LEU A 13 -17.55 31.66 -41.39
N ALA A 14 -16.72 31.64 -42.43
CA ALA A 14 -15.33 32.11 -42.48
C ALA A 14 -15.30 33.63 -42.77
N PHE A 15 -14.17 34.31 -42.53
CA PHE A 15 -13.44 35.10 -43.55
C PHE A 15 -12.11 35.71 -43.01
N PHE A 16 -11.00 35.31 -43.67
CA PHE A 16 -9.73 35.96 -44.10
C PHE A 16 -8.97 37.09 -43.34
N ALA A 17 -7.69 36.78 -43.08
CA ALA A 17 -6.40 37.39 -43.53
C ALA A 17 -6.02 38.85 -43.22
N LEU A 18 -4.77 39.07 -42.74
CA LEU A 18 -3.66 39.62 -43.55
C LEU A 18 -2.29 39.58 -42.81
N LEU A 19 -1.22 39.33 -43.59
CA LEU A 19 0.20 39.49 -43.24
C LEU A 19 0.59 40.97 -43.03
N THR A 20 1.59 41.24 -42.19
CA THR A 20 2.64 42.24 -42.49
C THR A 20 4.01 41.77 -42.01
N THR A 21 4.97 41.83 -42.93
CA THR A 21 6.42 41.74 -42.70
C THR A 21 6.98 43.15 -42.44
N ALA A 22 7.97 43.26 -41.57
CA ALA A 22 8.92 44.37 -41.56
C ALA A 22 10.32 43.81 -41.24
N ALA A 23 11.24 44.01 -42.18
CA ALA A 23 12.68 43.79 -42.02
C ALA A 23 13.38 45.16 -41.89
N ILE A 24 14.72 45.10 -41.69
CA ILE A 24 15.75 46.17 -41.57
C ILE A 24 16.10 46.42 -40.08
N THR A 25 17.34 46.33 -39.58
CA THR A 25 18.71 46.30 -40.17
C THR A 25 19.68 45.56 -39.23
N VAL A 26 20.75 45.02 -39.83
CA VAL A 26 21.95 44.51 -39.15
C VAL A 26 22.78 45.69 -38.62
N ALA A 27 23.20 45.61 -37.36
CA ALA A 27 24.38 46.32 -36.85
C ALA A 27 25.26 45.30 -36.12
N SER A 28 26.39 45.00 -36.74
CA SER A 28 27.50 44.22 -36.20
C SER A 28 28.17 44.98 -35.05
N ALA A 29 28.24 44.36 -33.88
CA ALA A 29 29.23 44.67 -32.87
C ALA A 29 29.94 43.36 -32.51
N GLU A 30 31.15 43.19 -33.05
CA GLU A 30 32.10 42.21 -32.58
C GLU A 30 32.47 42.56 -31.14
N ASN A 31 32.26 41.61 -30.22
CA ASN A 31 33.04 41.58 -29.00
C ASN A 31 33.37 40.12 -28.72
N GLN A 32 34.61 39.75 -29.02
CA GLN A 32 35.21 38.48 -28.63
C GLN A 32 35.27 38.43 -27.10
N GLY A 33 34.59 37.46 -26.52
CA GLY A 33 34.69 37.10 -25.12
C GLY A 33 34.26 35.65 -24.96
N ASP A 34 35.23 34.77 -24.72
CA ASP A 34 35.04 33.35 -24.41
C ASP A 34 33.97 33.19 -23.33
N THR A 35 32.79 32.73 -23.73
CA THR A 35 31.78 32.21 -22.81
C THR A 35 31.14 31.03 -23.52
N GLU A 36 31.35 29.83 -22.99
CA GLU A 36 30.60 28.64 -23.38
C GLU A 36 29.11 28.97 -23.40
N ARG A 37 28.54 28.93 -24.60
CA ARG A 37 27.13 29.12 -24.86
C ARG A 37 26.40 27.91 -24.25
N ARG A 38 25.98 28.01 -22.98
CA ARG A 38 25.01 27.08 -22.38
C ARG A 38 23.81 27.03 -23.33
N LEU A 39 23.69 25.94 -24.12
CA LEU A 39 22.45 25.61 -24.81
C LEU A 39 21.34 25.61 -23.76
N ALA A 40 20.28 26.36 -23.99
CA ALA A 40 19.11 26.32 -23.13
C ALA A 40 18.52 24.91 -23.23
N THR A 41 18.80 24.09 -22.22
CA THR A 41 18.40 22.69 -22.19
C THR A 41 16.89 22.60 -22.10
N SER A 42 16.31 21.73 -22.91
CA SER A 42 14.88 21.55 -23.04
C SER A 42 14.51 20.11 -22.66
N LEU A 43 13.25 19.85 -22.29
CA LEU A 43 12.79 18.46 -22.14
C LEU A 43 12.94 17.63 -23.42
N ALA A 44 13.02 18.28 -24.59
CA ALA A 44 13.33 17.60 -25.85
C ALA A 44 14.67 16.84 -25.82
N ASP A 45 15.59 17.23 -24.93
CA ASP A 45 16.89 16.60 -24.74
C ASP A 45 16.88 15.55 -23.59
N ALA A 46 15.71 15.27 -23.00
CA ALA A 46 15.61 14.28 -21.91
C ALA A 46 15.98 12.88 -22.43
N PRO A 47 16.93 12.18 -21.79
CA PRO A 47 17.30 10.83 -22.15
C PRO A 47 16.29 9.81 -21.63
N SER A 48 16.33 8.61 -22.20
CA SER A 48 15.71 7.44 -21.57
C SER A 48 16.42 7.10 -20.26
N LEU A 49 15.68 6.55 -19.30
CA LEU A 49 16.15 6.29 -17.94
C LEU A 49 16.17 4.79 -17.67
N ARG A 50 17.18 4.34 -16.92
CA ARG A 50 17.18 3.07 -16.19
C ARG A 50 17.16 3.36 -14.70
N LEU A 51 16.12 2.92 -14.01
CA LEU A 51 15.97 3.05 -12.56
C LEU A 51 16.22 1.69 -11.92
N GLN A 52 17.27 1.56 -11.12
CA GLN A 52 17.53 0.38 -10.31
C GLN A 52 16.95 0.59 -8.91
N PHE A 53 15.91 -0.15 -8.58
CA PHE A 53 15.36 -0.21 -7.23
C PHE A 53 16.15 -1.19 -6.39
N THR A 54 16.54 -0.78 -5.17
CA THR A 54 17.18 -1.62 -4.17
C THR A 54 16.35 -1.57 -2.89
N LEU A 55 15.61 -2.65 -2.63
CA LEU A 55 14.74 -2.80 -1.48
C LEU A 55 15.55 -3.27 -0.28
N LYS A 56 15.46 -2.55 0.84
CA LYS A 56 16.22 -2.83 2.07
C LYS A 56 15.49 -3.79 3.01
N ARG A 57 14.23 -4.11 2.71
CA ARG A 57 13.33 -4.91 3.54
C ARG A 57 12.81 -6.12 2.79
N ASP A 58 12.80 -7.27 3.45
CA ASP A 58 12.25 -8.50 2.87
C ASP A 58 10.74 -8.41 2.62
N SER A 59 10.02 -7.66 3.47
CA SER A 59 8.59 -7.40 3.34
C SER A 59 8.21 -6.58 2.10
N MET A 60 9.18 -5.94 1.43
CA MET A 60 8.92 -5.12 0.25
C MET A 60 9.23 -5.84 -1.06
N LYS A 61 9.76 -7.07 -1.01
CA LYS A 61 10.17 -7.83 -2.19
C LYS A 61 9.01 -7.98 -3.17
N ILE A 62 9.31 -7.75 -4.44
CA ILE A 62 8.33 -7.90 -5.53
C ILE A 62 8.68 -9.19 -6.27
N TYR A 63 7.73 -10.14 -6.31
CA TYR A 63 7.97 -11.50 -6.83
C TYR A 63 9.26 -12.15 -6.25
N GLY A 64 9.52 -11.92 -4.95
CA GLY A 64 10.71 -12.43 -4.26
C GLY A 64 12.02 -11.69 -4.55
N GLN A 65 12.01 -10.68 -5.41
CA GLN A 65 13.20 -9.90 -5.78
C GLN A 65 13.36 -8.67 -4.90
N SER A 66 14.55 -8.46 -4.35
CA SER A 66 14.93 -7.26 -3.60
C SER A 66 15.57 -6.17 -4.47
N GLN A 67 15.90 -6.50 -5.73
CA GLN A 67 16.40 -5.55 -6.70
C GLN A 67 15.71 -5.79 -8.04
N PHE A 68 15.33 -4.71 -8.70
CA PHE A 68 14.73 -4.77 -10.03
C PHE A 68 14.99 -3.48 -10.80
N TYR A 69 14.81 -3.56 -12.11
CA TYR A 69 14.98 -2.41 -13.00
C TYR A 69 13.64 -1.95 -13.55
N VAL A 70 13.51 -0.63 -13.68
CA VAL A 70 12.48 0.02 -14.47
C VAL A 70 13.16 0.75 -15.61
N PHE A 71 12.71 0.51 -16.84
CA PHE A 71 13.16 1.26 -18.02
C PHE A 71 12.10 2.26 -18.40
N ALA A 72 12.50 3.47 -18.78
CA ALA A 72 11.57 4.55 -19.08
C ALA A 72 12.05 5.43 -20.25
N ASN A 73 11.14 5.82 -21.14
CA ASN A 73 11.37 6.75 -22.23
C ASN A 73 10.53 8.02 -22.01
N PRO A 74 11.10 9.23 -22.20
CA PRO A 74 10.35 10.46 -22.07
C PRO A 74 9.43 10.67 -23.29
N VAL A 75 8.16 10.97 -23.00
CA VAL A 75 7.14 11.46 -23.93
C VAL A 75 6.90 12.93 -23.60
N VAL A 76 7.48 13.81 -24.42
CA VAL A 76 7.57 15.25 -24.14
C VAL A 76 6.46 16.00 -24.87
N SER A 77 5.85 16.98 -24.21
CA SER A 77 4.86 17.85 -24.84
C SER A 77 5.46 18.69 -25.98
N SER A 78 4.64 19.12 -26.92
CA SER A 78 5.09 19.90 -28.08
C SER A 78 5.73 21.25 -27.73
N ASP A 79 5.43 21.80 -26.56
CA ASP A 79 6.03 23.03 -26.02
C ASP A 79 7.25 22.77 -25.13
N ASN A 80 7.65 21.50 -24.97
CA ASN A 80 8.75 21.03 -24.14
C ASN A 80 8.67 21.45 -22.66
N THR A 81 7.47 21.67 -22.12
CA THR A 81 7.27 22.07 -20.71
C THR A 81 6.84 20.93 -19.79
N SER A 82 6.28 19.86 -20.35
CA SER A 82 5.78 18.70 -19.61
C SER A 82 6.29 17.39 -20.19
N VAL A 83 6.39 16.39 -19.32
CA VAL A 83 6.86 15.05 -19.67
C VAL A 83 5.98 14.00 -19.01
N LEU A 84 5.71 12.93 -19.75
CA LEU A 84 5.24 11.64 -19.26
C LEU A 84 6.35 10.63 -19.53
N TYR A 85 6.56 9.65 -18.66
CA TYR A 85 7.49 8.56 -18.96
C TYR A 85 6.73 7.29 -19.31
N ASP A 86 6.91 6.82 -20.53
CA ASP A 86 6.50 5.47 -20.91
C ASP A 86 7.52 4.50 -20.33
N GLY A 87 7.09 3.46 -19.64
CA GLY A 87 8.00 2.61 -18.88
C GLY A 87 7.55 1.17 -18.74
N TYR A 88 8.46 0.30 -18.34
CA TYR A 88 8.12 -1.05 -17.89
C TYR A 88 9.06 -1.59 -16.81
N ALA A 89 8.53 -2.54 -16.04
CA ALA A 89 9.26 -3.38 -15.11
C ALA A 89 8.84 -4.84 -15.36
N ALA A 90 9.82 -5.74 -15.43
CA ALA A 90 9.58 -7.16 -15.67
C ALA A 90 10.10 -8.00 -14.50
N PHE A 91 9.34 -9.01 -14.12
CA PHE A 91 9.60 -9.90 -13.00
C PHE A 91 9.36 -11.35 -13.42
N MET A 92 10.07 -12.28 -12.80
CA MET A 92 9.95 -13.72 -13.08
C MET A 92 9.78 -14.47 -11.77
N ASP A 93 8.80 -15.39 -11.69
CA ASP A 93 8.57 -16.26 -10.52
C ASP A 93 9.10 -17.71 -10.70
N GLY A 94 9.84 -17.94 -11.79
CA GLY A 94 10.38 -19.24 -12.19
C GLY A 94 9.50 -20.00 -13.18
N THR A 95 8.22 -19.65 -13.31
CA THR A 95 7.29 -20.27 -14.27
C THR A 95 6.62 -19.29 -15.21
N LYS A 96 6.42 -18.05 -14.75
CA LYS A 96 5.79 -16.97 -15.49
C LYS A 96 6.65 -15.70 -15.44
N ASP A 97 6.57 -14.95 -16.52
CA ASP A 97 7.04 -13.58 -16.61
C ASP A 97 5.86 -12.63 -16.44
N TYR A 98 6.03 -11.66 -15.56
CA TYR A 98 5.08 -10.60 -15.26
C TYR A 98 5.69 -9.26 -15.66
N THR A 99 5.02 -8.54 -16.54
CA THR A 99 5.48 -7.22 -16.97
C THR A 99 4.41 -6.18 -16.64
N LEU A 100 4.81 -5.18 -15.87
CA LEU A 100 4.03 -3.97 -15.64
C LEU A 100 4.51 -2.91 -16.62
N MET A 101 3.60 -2.30 -17.38
CA MET A 101 3.93 -1.27 -18.37
C MET A 101 3.06 -0.03 -18.18
N LEU A 102 3.62 1.14 -18.49
CA LEU A 102 2.89 2.39 -18.65
C LEU A 102 3.21 2.91 -20.06
N VAL A 103 2.21 3.04 -20.92
CA VAL A 103 2.40 3.50 -22.31
C VAL A 103 1.31 4.51 -22.66
N ASN A 104 1.70 5.73 -23.03
CA ASN A 104 0.80 6.86 -23.30
C ASN A 104 -0.22 7.10 -22.18
N GLY A 105 0.21 6.89 -20.94
CA GLY A 105 -0.60 7.12 -19.75
C GLY A 105 -1.60 6.01 -19.44
N ILE A 106 -1.60 4.92 -20.21
CA ILE A 106 -2.38 3.71 -19.95
C ILE A 106 -1.46 2.67 -19.31
N ALA A 107 -1.90 2.07 -18.22
CA ALA A 107 -1.12 1.04 -17.55
C ALA A 107 -1.60 -0.37 -17.91
N TYR A 108 -0.64 -1.28 -18.05
CA TYR A 108 -0.87 -2.64 -18.49
C TYR A 108 -0.19 -3.63 -17.55
N PHE A 109 -0.84 -4.77 -17.36
CA PHE A 109 -0.26 -5.97 -16.78
C PHE A 109 -0.23 -7.07 -17.83
N VAL A 110 0.95 -7.55 -18.14
CA VAL A 110 1.18 -8.61 -19.12
C VAL A 110 1.73 -9.82 -18.41
N THR A 111 1.15 -10.99 -18.67
CA THR A 111 1.70 -12.26 -18.20
C THR A 111 2.01 -13.17 -19.36
N SER A 112 3.14 -13.87 -19.26
CA SER A 112 3.55 -14.86 -20.25
C SER A 112 4.19 -16.06 -19.57
N THR A 113 4.13 -17.22 -20.21
CA THR A 113 4.72 -18.45 -19.65
C THR A 113 6.17 -18.56 -20.11
N VAL A 114 7.08 -18.81 -19.17
CA VAL A 114 8.52 -18.91 -19.46
C VAL A 114 8.78 -20.06 -20.42
N GLY A 115 9.45 -19.77 -21.55
CA GLY A 115 9.81 -20.77 -22.56
C GLY A 115 8.70 -21.09 -23.59
N ASP A 116 7.55 -20.42 -23.53
CA ASP A 116 6.51 -20.56 -24.54
C ASP A 116 6.81 -19.71 -25.79
N THR A 117 7.21 -20.37 -26.87
CA THR A 117 7.45 -19.74 -28.18
C THR A 117 6.17 -19.49 -28.99
N SER A 118 5.00 -19.92 -28.50
CA SER A 118 3.73 -19.75 -29.19
C SER A 118 3.16 -18.32 -29.09
N GLY A 119 3.75 -17.47 -28.24
CA GLY A 119 3.34 -16.09 -28.06
C GLY A 119 2.03 -15.91 -27.29
N SER A 120 1.59 -16.93 -26.52
CA SER A 120 0.43 -16.81 -25.63
C SER A 120 0.74 -15.86 -24.48
N GLN A 121 0.53 -14.57 -24.72
CA GLN A 121 0.58 -13.52 -23.72
C GLN A 121 -0.86 -13.13 -23.38
N THR A 122 -1.15 -12.98 -22.10
CA THR A 122 -2.37 -12.30 -21.66
C THR A 122 -1.99 -10.90 -21.22
N ALA A 123 -2.76 -9.92 -21.65
CA ALA A 123 -2.56 -8.53 -21.29
C ALA A 123 -3.91 -7.92 -20.89
N GLN A 124 -3.89 -7.07 -19.88
CA GLN A 124 -5.04 -6.33 -19.40
C GLN A 124 -4.62 -4.94 -18.94
N CYS A 125 -5.56 -4.00 -18.97
CA CYS A 125 -5.34 -2.68 -18.42
C CYS A 125 -5.48 -2.68 -16.89
N LEU A 126 -4.69 -1.83 -16.24
CA LEU A 126 -4.74 -1.59 -14.81
C LEU A 126 -5.43 -0.24 -14.57
N SER A 127 -6.36 -0.22 -13.61
CA SER A 127 -6.93 1.03 -13.12
C SER A 127 -5.92 1.80 -12.28
N SER A 128 -6.14 3.10 -12.12
CA SER A 128 -5.28 3.97 -11.31
C SER A 128 -5.10 3.47 -9.86
N SER A 129 -6.13 2.83 -9.31
CA SER A 129 -6.11 2.22 -7.96
C SER A 129 -5.16 1.03 -7.80
N LEU A 130 -4.76 0.38 -8.90
CA LEU A 130 -3.88 -0.78 -8.90
C LEU A 130 -2.41 -0.40 -9.20
N LEU A 131 -2.13 0.88 -9.45
CA LEU A 131 -0.78 1.31 -9.79
C LEU A 131 0.01 1.69 -8.55
N PRO A 132 1.26 1.22 -8.43
CA PRO A 132 2.15 1.78 -7.43
C PRO A 132 2.43 3.25 -7.79
N PRO A 133 2.63 4.15 -6.81
CA PRO A 133 2.82 5.59 -7.05
C PRO A 133 4.11 5.97 -7.78
N LEU A 134 4.78 5.03 -8.44
CA LEU A 134 6.03 5.24 -9.16
C LEU A 134 5.87 6.22 -10.33
N ASN A 135 4.65 6.37 -10.85
CA ASN A 135 4.30 7.39 -11.83
C ASN A 135 4.40 8.83 -11.29
N SER A 136 4.35 9.03 -9.97
CA SER A 136 4.46 10.35 -9.32
C SER A 136 5.91 10.76 -9.00
N ILE A 137 6.93 10.04 -9.51
CA ILE A 137 8.34 10.43 -9.28
C ILE A 137 8.62 11.84 -9.82
N VAL A 138 8.12 12.20 -11.00
CA VAL A 138 8.31 13.55 -11.57
C VAL A 138 7.67 14.62 -10.69
N GLU A 139 6.49 14.35 -10.14
CA GLU A 139 5.79 15.24 -9.20
C GLU A 139 6.58 15.38 -7.89
N ALA A 140 7.12 14.28 -7.35
CA ALA A 140 7.97 14.29 -6.17
C ALA A 140 9.25 15.13 -6.39
N LEU A 141 9.86 15.00 -7.56
CA LEU A 141 11.03 15.81 -7.94
C LEU A 141 10.66 17.30 -8.10
N ASN A 142 9.48 17.63 -8.61
CA ASN A 142 8.99 19.00 -8.66
C ASN A 142 8.83 19.62 -7.25
N GLY A 143 8.45 18.80 -6.27
CA GLY A 143 8.39 19.19 -4.86
C GLY A 143 9.75 19.22 -4.15
N ALA A 144 10.85 18.87 -4.83
CA ALA A 144 12.14 18.71 -4.18
C ALA A 144 12.71 20.04 -3.67
N THR A 145 13.18 20.05 -2.42
CA THR A 145 13.72 21.23 -1.75
C THR A 145 15.18 21.00 -1.39
N ALA A 146 16.04 22.00 -1.64
CA ALA A 146 17.47 21.89 -1.32
C ALA A 146 17.71 21.85 0.19
N ILE A 147 18.53 20.90 0.63
CA ILE A 147 18.94 20.69 2.03
C ILE A 147 20.47 20.79 2.14
N ALA A 148 20.98 21.09 3.33
CA ALA A 148 22.43 21.25 3.54
C ALA A 148 23.14 19.95 3.95
N GLY A 149 22.38 18.98 4.46
CA GLY A 149 22.92 17.73 4.93
C GLY A 149 21.85 16.67 5.03
N ALA A 150 22.27 15.42 4.84
CA ALA A 150 21.40 14.28 4.97
C ALA A 150 22.13 13.12 5.65
N SER A 151 21.37 12.28 6.33
CA SER A 151 21.88 11.06 6.99
C SER A 151 20.88 9.93 6.85
N ALA A 152 21.38 8.69 6.83
CA ALA A 152 20.59 7.48 7.01
C ALA A 152 21.08 6.81 8.30
N GLY A 153 20.28 6.89 9.37
CA GLY A 153 20.77 6.55 10.70
C GLY A 153 21.98 7.41 11.11
N ASN A 154 23.12 6.76 11.37
CA ASN A 154 24.37 7.44 11.74
C ASN A 154 25.28 7.76 10.55
N ASP A 155 24.93 7.29 9.35
CA ASP A 155 25.77 7.45 8.16
C ASP A 155 25.38 8.72 7.40
N THR A 156 26.37 9.57 7.12
CA THR A 156 26.15 10.80 6.36
C THR A 156 26.00 10.48 4.88
N ILE A 157 24.93 10.97 4.26
CA ILE A 157 24.73 10.88 2.81
C ILE A 157 25.52 12.02 2.17
N THR A 158 26.49 11.68 1.33
CA THR A 158 27.33 12.65 0.62
C THR A 158 27.09 12.59 -0.87
N CYS A 159 26.97 13.76 -1.50
CA CYS A 159 26.76 13.89 -2.94
C CYS A 159 28.01 14.47 -3.60
N ALA A 160 28.50 13.80 -4.65
CA ALA A 160 29.69 14.24 -5.37
C ALA A 160 29.53 15.65 -5.98
N SER A 161 28.32 15.99 -6.42
CA SER A 161 27.97 17.33 -6.92
C SER A 161 27.85 18.39 -5.81
N GLY A 162 27.64 17.96 -4.55
CA GLY A 162 27.24 18.82 -3.43
C GLY A 162 25.76 19.20 -3.42
N ASP A 163 24.99 18.83 -4.45
CA ASP A 163 23.57 19.15 -4.55
C ASP A 163 22.73 18.04 -3.90
N LEU A 164 22.15 18.37 -2.75
CA LEU A 164 21.26 17.51 -1.96
C LEU A 164 19.85 18.11 -1.92
N PHE A 165 18.85 17.25 -2.16
CA PHE A 165 17.45 17.65 -2.06
C PHE A 165 16.65 16.67 -1.20
N GLN A 166 15.66 17.17 -0.49
CA GLN A 166 14.60 16.36 0.10
C GLN A 166 13.41 16.35 -0.86
N ALA A 167 12.87 15.16 -1.14
CA ALA A 167 11.64 14.97 -1.90
C ALA A 167 10.70 14.05 -1.12
N THR A 168 9.41 14.14 -1.41
CA THR A 168 8.38 13.25 -0.84
C THR A 168 7.69 12.52 -1.98
N LEU A 169 7.66 11.19 -1.91
CA LEU A 169 6.95 10.34 -2.87
C LEU A 169 5.94 9.49 -2.10
N GLY A 170 4.66 9.60 -2.45
CA GLY A 170 3.58 9.17 -1.57
C GLY A 170 3.59 10.02 -0.30
N ASP A 171 3.77 9.37 0.85
CA ASP A 171 3.96 9.98 2.16
C ASP A 171 5.37 9.67 2.73
N ALA A 172 6.23 9.03 1.94
CA ALA A 172 7.60 8.68 2.32
C ALA A 172 8.60 9.77 1.92
N THR A 173 9.54 10.05 2.83
CA THR A 173 10.60 11.05 2.62
C THR A 173 11.82 10.40 1.99
N PHE A 174 12.40 11.07 0.99
CA PHE A 174 13.58 10.65 0.27
C PHE A 174 14.61 11.78 0.18
N VAL A 175 15.86 11.41 0.00
CA VAL A 175 16.98 12.31 -0.25
C VAL A 175 17.49 12.07 -1.67
N VAL A 176 17.47 13.09 -2.51
CA VAL A 176 17.93 13.04 -3.91
C VAL A 176 19.34 13.61 -3.99
N CYS A 177 20.19 12.87 -4.69
CA CYS A 177 21.60 13.15 -4.87
C CYS A 177 21.94 13.20 -6.35
N SER A 178 22.24 14.38 -6.88
CA SER A 178 22.59 14.53 -8.30
C SER A 178 24.03 14.09 -8.56
N SER A 179 24.25 13.35 -9.65
CA SER A 179 25.57 12.94 -10.13
C SER A 179 25.92 13.59 -11.49
N GLY A 180 25.21 14.67 -11.87
CA GLY A 180 25.42 15.33 -13.16
C GLY A 180 25.10 14.40 -14.33
N ALA A 181 26.05 14.19 -15.24
CA ALA A 181 25.86 13.37 -16.44
C ALA A 181 25.70 11.86 -16.16
N ASP A 182 26.08 11.39 -14.96
CA ASP A 182 25.95 9.97 -14.57
C ASP A 182 24.56 9.64 -14.00
N GLY A 183 23.64 10.61 -13.96
CA GLY A 183 22.30 10.44 -13.41
C GLY A 183 22.13 10.99 -11.99
N PHE A 184 21.31 10.34 -11.18
CA PHE A 184 21.07 10.71 -9.79
C PHE A 184 20.64 9.51 -8.94
N THR A 185 20.82 9.60 -7.62
CA THR A 185 20.38 8.57 -6.68
C THR A 185 19.34 9.13 -5.73
N ILE A 186 18.29 8.37 -5.48
CA ILE A 186 17.24 8.66 -4.51
C ILE A 186 17.44 7.69 -3.34
N TYR A 187 17.80 8.22 -2.18
CA TYR A 187 17.95 7.46 -0.95
C TYR A 187 16.66 7.52 -0.13
N GLY A 188 16.20 6.37 0.36
CA GLY A 188 15.03 6.26 1.23
C GLY A 188 15.31 5.43 2.48
N SER A 189 14.43 5.49 3.47
CA SER A 189 14.57 4.67 4.68
C SER A 189 14.52 3.17 4.35
N ASP A 190 13.66 2.76 3.41
CA ASP A 190 13.36 1.35 3.14
C ASP A 190 13.75 0.87 1.74
N LEU A 191 14.07 1.79 0.83
CA LEU A 191 14.56 1.49 -0.52
C LEU A 191 15.44 2.62 -1.02
N ASP A 192 16.33 2.29 -1.94
CA ASP A 192 17.06 3.27 -2.75
C ASP A 192 16.72 3.09 -4.24
N ILE A 193 16.84 4.15 -5.02
CA ILE A 193 16.67 4.15 -6.47
C ILE A 193 17.89 4.81 -7.11
N SER A 194 18.64 4.05 -7.90
CA SER A 194 19.70 4.63 -8.75
C SER A 194 19.14 4.89 -10.13
N VAL A 195 19.24 6.12 -10.62
CA VAL A 195 18.72 6.55 -11.93
C VAL A 195 19.90 6.86 -12.84
N GLU A 196 19.95 6.17 -13.97
CA GLU A 196 20.97 6.33 -15.01
C GLU A 196 20.33 6.81 -16.31
N TYR A 197 21.06 7.68 -17.03
CA TYR A 197 20.68 8.12 -18.37
C TYR A 197 21.22 7.15 -19.41
N LEU A 198 20.35 6.73 -20.33
CA LEU A 198 20.70 5.81 -21.41
C LEU A 198 21.06 6.56 -22.67
N ASP A 199 22.09 6.08 -23.37
CA ASP A 199 22.55 6.63 -24.65
C ASP A 199 21.53 6.45 -25.79
N SER A 200 20.58 5.54 -25.64
CA SER A 200 19.59 5.21 -26.65
C SER A 200 18.25 4.81 -26.03
N PRO A 201 17.11 5.13 -26.69
CA PRO A 201 15.81 4.73 -26.20
C PRO A 201 15.63 3.22 -26.13
N VAL A 202 14.87 2.75 -25.15
CA VAL A 202 14.48 1.34 -25.02
C VAL A 202 13.21 1.10 -25.84
N THR A 203 13.03 -0.08 -26.42
CA THR A 203 11.76 -0.40 -27.09
C THR A 203 10.65 -0.60 -26.06
N ILE A 204 9.66 0.29 -26.06
CA ILE A 204 8.47 0.22 -25.20
C ILE A 204 7.27 0.33 -26.12
N THR A 205 6.40 -0.67 -26.13
CA THR A 205 5.23 -0.73 -27.01
C THR A 205 4.06 -1.32 -26.24
N ALA A 206 2.88 -0.70 -26.39
CA ALA A 206 1.67 -1.20 -25.75
C ALA A 206 1.37 -2.63 -26.20
N PRO A 207 0.95 -3.52 -25.29
CA PRO A 207 0.57 -4.88 -25.66
C PRO A 207 -0.69 -4.88 -26.54
N THR A 208 -0.85 -5.93 -27.33
CA THR A 208 -2.11 -6.15 -28.06
C THR A 208 -3.16 -6.67 -27.10
N LEU A 209 -4.33 -6.03 -27.08
CA LEU A 209 -5.48 -6.42 -26.27
C LEU A 209 -6.60 -6.97 -27.15
N SER A 210 -7.52 -7.74 -26.57
CA SER A 210 -8.81 -8.02 -27.21
C SER A 210 -9.64 -6.74 -27.28
N ASP A 211 -10.59 -6.67 -28.23
CA ASP A 211 -11.45 -5.50 -28.41
C ASP A 211 -12.17 -5.12 -27.11
N ASP A 212 -12.72 -6.11 -26.38
CA ASP A 212 -13.41 -5.87 -25.11
C ASP A 212 -12.47 -5.37 -24.01
N ALA A 213 -11.24 -5.90 -23.92
CA ALA A 213 -10.25 -5.45 -22.93
C ALA A 213 -9.68 -4.07 -23.26
N ALA A 214 -9.60 -3.71 -24.55
CA ALA A 214 -9.18 -2.39 -24.97
C ALA A 214 -10.21 -1.31 -24.59
N LEU A 215 -11.50 -1.65 -24.60
CA LEU A 215 -12.58 -0.74 -24.22
C LEU A 215 -12.59 -0.37 -22.74
N SER A 216 -11.97 -1.17 -21.87
CA SER A 216 -11.87 -0.88 -20.43
C SER A 216 -10.62 -0.10 -20.04
N CYS A 217 -9.72 0.17 -20.99
CA CYS A 217 -8.49 0.91 -20.73
C CYS A 217 -8.75 2.41 -20.59
N GLU A 218 -8.29 2.99 -19.49
CA GLU A 218 -8.36 4.42 -19.25
C GLU A 218 -6.97 5.04 -19.14
N THR A 219 -6.87 6.34 -19.43
CA THR A 219 -5.65 7.10 -19.15
C THR A 219 -5.59 7.38 -17.65
N VAL A 220 -4.65 6.72 -16.99
CA VAL A 220 -4.44 6.75 -15.53
C VAL A 220 -3.31 7.69 -15.11
N VAL A 221 -2.46 8.10 -16.06
CA VAL A 221 -1.36 9.06 -15.84
C VAL A 221 -1.33 10.09 -16.96
N THR A 222 -1.11 11.35 -16.61
CA THR A 222 -0.96 12.46 -17.57
C THR A 222 0.43 13.08 -17.47
N ALA A 223 0.82 13.83 -18.50
CA ALA A 223 2.12 14.52 -18.51
C ALA A 223 2.18 15.61 -17.43
N THR A 224 3.34 15.72 -16.77
CA THR A 224 3.57 16.67 -15.67
C THR A 224 4.48 17.79 -16.13
N THR A 225 4.12 19.04 -15.89
CA THR A 225 5.02 20.20 -16.09
C THR A 225 6.20 20.13 -15.12
N VAL A 226 7.42 20.38 -15.60
CA VAL A 226 8.63 20.26 -14.77
C VAL A 226 9.11 21.61 -14.22
N THR A 227 9.61 21.61 -12.98
CA THR A 227 10.36 22.75 -12.43
C THR A 227 11.77 22.82 -13.03
N SER A 228 12.48 23.93 -12.83
CA SER A 228 13.88 24.05 -13.25
C SER A 228 14.81 23.04 -12.55
N THR A 229 14.54 22.71 -11.28
CA THR A 229 15.27 21.68 -10.53
C THR A 229 15.04 20.30 -11.15
N THR A 230 13.78 19.95 -11.39
CA THR A 230 13.41 18.67 -12.03
C THR A 230 13.97 18.58 -13.44
N LEU A 231 13.89 19.64 -14.24
CA LEU A 231 14.49 19.68 -15.57
C LEU A 231 15.98 19.39 -15.52
N ALA A 232 16.72 20.01 -14.59
CA ALA A 232 18.15 19.75 -14.42
C ALA A 232 18.42 18.29 -14.02
N LEU A 233 17.65 17.73 -13.09
CA LEU A 233 17.73 16.33 -12.67
C LEU A 233 17.33 15.32 -13.75
N LEU A 234 16.43 15.68 -14.67
CA LEU A 234 16.03 14.79 -15.75
C LEU A 234 16.96 14.87 -16.97
N THR A 235 17.77 15.93 -17.10
CA THR A 235 18.65 16.18 -18.26
C THR A 235 20.15 16.14 -17.91
N GLY A 236 20.50 15.72 -16.69
CA GLY A 236 21.88 15.60 -16.22
C GLY A 236 22.63 16.94 -16.06
N GLN A 237 21.90 18.04 -15.97
CA GLN A 237 22.49 19.37 -15.87
C GLN A 237 22.78 19.75 -14.41
N SER A 238 23.73 20.65 -14.21
CA SER A 238 23.98 21.24 -12.89
C SER A 238 22.73 21.95 -12.40
N VAL A 239 22.25 21.62 -11.20
CA VAL A 239 21.16 22.38 -10.59
C VAL A 239 21.71 23.75 -10.23
N SER A 240 21.18 24.81 -10.83
CA SER A 240 21.66 26.18 -10.57
C SER A 240 21.31 26.58 -9.14
N SER A 241 22.16 26.24 -8.17
CA SER A 241 22.07 26.78 -6.82
C SER A 241 22.36 28.26 -6.89
N SER A 242 21.31 29.09 -6.88
CA SER A 242 21.50 30.48 -6.50
C SER A 242 22.07 30.47 -5.08
N ARG A 243 23.38 30.70 -4.96
CA ARG A 243 24.07 30.99 -3.70
C ARG A 243 23.61 32.36 -3.16
N SER A 244 22.30 32.59 -3.11
CA SER A 244 21.73 33.65 -2.31
C SER A 244 22.10 33.32 -0.86
N ARG A 245 22.82 34.23 -0.23
CA ARG A 245 23.32 34.13 1.14
C ARG A 245 22.12 33.82 2.05
N LYS A 246 21.92 32.55 2.47
CA LYS A 246 20.73 32.14 3.24
C LYS A 246 20.92 32.51 4.72
N LEU A 247 20.05 33.37 5.23
CA LEU A 247 19.96 33.81 6.64
C LEU A 247 19.07 32.89 7.50
N LYS A 248 18.68 31.71 6.99
CA LYS A 248 17.87 30.71 7.70
C LYS A 248 18.74 29.51 8.10
N PRO A 249 18.45 28.85 9.23
CA PRO A 249 19.08 27.58 9.57
C PRO A 249 18.98 26.61 8.40
N GLU A 250 20.11 25.99 8.07
CA GLU A 250 20.21 25.01 7.01
C GLU A 250 19.37 23.78 7.35
N ALA A 251 18.38 23.46 6.49
CA ALA A 251 17.53 22.29 6.69
C ALA A 251 18.35 21.01 6.48
N THR A 252 18.17 20.03 7.37
CA THR A 252 18.80 18.71 7.32
C THR A 252 17.74 17.63 7.37
N THR A 253 18.00 16.49 6.72
CA THR A 253 17.08 15.36 6.67
C THR A 253 17.74 14.11 7.25
N THR A 254 17.01 13.38 8.09
CA THR A 254 17.46 12.07 8.59
C THR A 254 16.46 11.01 8.16
N LEU A 255 16.93 10.06 7.36
CA LEU A 255 16.17 8.88 6.99
C LEU A 255 16.20 7.88 8.15
N ALA A 256 15.05 7.28 8.42
CA ALA A 256 14.91 6.25 9.44
C ALA A 256 15.68 4.98 9.07
N SER A 257 15.97 4.15 10.06
CA SER A 257 16.52 2.81 9.82
C SER A 257 15.55 1.98 8.98
N SER A 258 16.10 1.10 8.14
CA SER A 258 15.35 0.11 7.38
C SER A 258 14.93 -1.10 8.22
N SER A 259 15.29 -1.14 9.51
CA SER A 259 14.96 -2.21 10.46
C SER A 259 14.78 -1.64 11.87
N CYS A 260 14.03 -2.34 12.71
CA CYS A 260 13.75 -1.97 14.08
C CYS A 260 14.26 -3.03 15.06
N THR A 261 14.63 -2.58 16.26
CA THR A 261 14.99 -3.48 17.37
C THR A 261 13.86 -3.47 18.40
N CYS A 262 13.65 -4.59 19.07
CA CYS A 262 12.67 -4.66 20.15
C CYS A 262 13.01 -3.66 21.27
N GLN A 263 12.05 -2.82 21.63
CA GLN A 263 12.13 -1.82 22.71
C GLN A 263 11.58 -2.35 24.05
N SER A 264 10.93 -3.50 24.04
CA SER A 264 10.41 -4.21 25.20
C SER A 264 11.16 -5.51 25.47
N THR A 265 10.71 -6.28 26.46
CA THR A 265 11.25 -7.62 26.70
C THR A 265 10.71 -8.58 25.63
N PRO A 266 11.58 -9.25 24.85
CA PRO A 266 11.14 -10.25 23.89
C PRO A 266 10.36 -11.37 24.57
N ARG A 267 9.24 -11.76 23.95
CA ARG A 267 8.27 -12.72 24.50
C ARG A 267 7.77 -13.66 23.40
N PRO A 268 7.24 -14.84 23.74
CA PRO A 268 6.51 -15.66 22.79
C PRO A 268 5.31 -14.91 22.19
N CYS A 269 5.09 -15.07 20.89
CA CYS A 269 3.96 -14.50 20.17
C CYS A 269 2.96 -15.60 19.80
N ILE A 270 1.67 -15.34 20.04
CA ILE A 270 0.56 -16.20 19.62
C ILE A 270 -0.41 -15.44 18.72
N PHE A 271 -0.78 -16.07 17.62
CA PHE A 271 -1.65 -15.52 16.58
C PHE A 271 -2.98 -16.27 16.54
N PHE A 272 -4.08 -15.51 16.53
CA PHE A 272 -5.43 -16.01 16.35
C PHE A 272 -6.02 -15.45 15.05
N HIS A 273 -6.33 -16.34 14.11
CA HIS A 273 -6.96 -15.97 12.84
C HIS A 273 -8.44 -15.59 13.02
N GLY A 274 -9.02 -14.97 11.99
CA GLY A 274 -10.42 -14.59 11.94
C GLY A 274 -11.34 -15.67 11.38
N LEU A 275 -12.45 -15.23 10.78
CA LEU A 275 -13.40 -16.07 10.04
C LEU A 275 -12.68 -16.86 8.93
N GLY A 276 -13.11 -18.11 8.69
CA GLY A 276 -12.76 -18.85 7.46
C GLY A 276 -12.13 -20.23 7.65
N SER A 277 -11.95 -20.73 8.87
CA SER A 277 -11.52 -22.13 9.10
C SER A 277 -12.69 -22.97 9.62
N ASP A 278 -13.06 -24.03 8.91
CA ASP A 278 -14.00 -25.07 9.35
C ASP A 278 -13.28 -26.25 10.06
N THR A 279 -11.95 -26.19 10.12
CA THR A 279 -11.11 -27.15 10.83
C THR A 279 -10.48 -26.53 12.07
N GLU A 280 -10.02 -27.38 12.99
CA GLU A 280 -9.28 -26.97 14.17
C GLU A 280 -8.16 -27.95 14.49
N ASP A 281 -7.06 -27.42 15.01
CA ASP A 281 -5.95 -28.20 15.53
C ASP A 281 -5.98 -28.20 17.06
N THR A 282 -5.61 -29.34 17.65
CA THR A 282 -5.48 -29.46 19.12
C THR A 282 -4.16 -28.91 19.65
N THR A 283 -3.24 -28.55 18.76
CA THR A 283 -1.90 -28.05 19.11
C THR A 283 -1.57 -26.78 18.34
N LEU A 284 -0.70 -25.94 18.92
CA LEU A 284 -0.24 -24.71 18.29
C LEU A 284 0.73 -25.01 17.15
N GLN A 285 0.45 -24.43 15.99
CA GLN A 285 1.29 -24.54 14.81
C GLN A 285 2.46 -23.55 14.88
N THR A 286 3.54 -23.83 14.14
CA THR A 286 4.70 -22.94 14.00
C THR A 286 4.77 -22.23 12.66
N THR A 287 3.83 -22.53 11.76
CA THR A 287 3.67 -21.92 10.43
C THR A 287 2.21 -21.57 10.21
N SER A 288 1.95 -20.63 9.31
CA SER A 288 0.59 -20.23 8.95
C SER A 288 0.50 -19.95 7.45
N SER A 289 -0.59 -20.38 6.83
CA SER A 289 -1.03 -19.86 5.53
C SER A 289 -1.93 -18.63 5.68
N TYR A 290 -2.37 -18.33 6.91
CA TYR A 290 -3.28 -17.22 7.19
C TYR A 290 -2.53 -15.90 7.32
N PHE A 291 -1.51 -15.87 8.17
CA PHE A 291 -0.65 -14.71 8.40
C PHE A 291 0.59 -14.73 7.50
N GLY A 292 1.09 -13.54 7.15
CA GLY A 292 2.37 -13.40 6.46
C GLY A 292 3.56 -13.89 7.30
N ASP A 293 4.67 -14.14 6.62
CA ASP A 293 5.92 -14.52 7.28
C ASP A 293 6.56 -13.30 7.96
N LEU A 294 6.78 -13.41 9.27
CA LEU A 294 7.37 -12.37 10.12
C LEU A 294 8.73 -12.80 10.69
N SER A 295 9.29 -13.93 10.24
CA SER A 295 10.50 -14.54 10.81
C SER A 295 11.74 -13.63 10.80
N GLY A 296 11.77 -12.60 9.94
CA GLY A 296 12.80 -11.56 9.91
C GLY A 296 12.36 -10.17 10.38
N SER A 297 11.09 -10.01 10.80
CA SER A 297 10.44 -8.68 10.96
C SER A 297 9.64 -8.54 12.26
N ALA A 298 9.94 -9.33 13.28
CA ALA A 298 9.29 -9.23 14.59
C ALA A 298 10.30 -9.45 15.73
N PRO A 299 11.20 -8.49 15.98
CA PRO A 299 12.31 -8.65 16.93
C PRO A 299 11.85 -8.88 18.38
N CYS A 300 10.61 -8.53 18.73
CA CYS A 300 10.03 -8.79 20.04
C CYS A 300 9.43 -10.20 20.21
N CYS A 301 9.31 -10.97 19.13
CA CYS A 301 8.81 -12.34 19.17
C CYS A 301 9.96 -13.34 19.37
N THR A 302 9.99 -14.05 20.49
CA THR A 302 10.97 -15.15 20.71
C THR A 302 10.54 -16.46 20.03
N SER A 303 9.25 -16.60 19.72
CA SER A 303 8.68 -17.73 18.98
C SER A 303 7.34 -17.35 18.37
N PHE A 304 6.98 -17.96 17.25
CA PHE A 304 5.68 -17.78 16.60
C PHE A 304 4.81 -19.02 16.84
N LYS A 305 3.59 -18.79 17.34
CA LYS A 305 2.58 -19.82 17.56
C LYS A 305 1.28 -19.40 16.89
N TYR A 306 0.66 -20.31 16.14
CA TYR A 306 -0.60 -20.05 15.45
C TYR A 306 -1.64 -21.03 15.97
N ALA A 307 -2.77 -20.49 16.45
CA ALA A 307 -3.92 -21.29 16.82
C ALA A 307 -4.82 -21.47 15.59
N VAL A 308 -5.14 -22.72 15.25
CA VAL A 308 -6.12 -23.05 14.21
C VAL A 308 -7.40 -23.49 14.92
N LEU A 309 -8.45 -22.69 14.81
CA LEU A 309 -9.73 -22.88 15.48
C LEU A 309 -10.85 -22.93 14.45
N ASN A 310 -11.90 -23.72 14.70
CA ASN A 310 -13.06 -23.72 13.82
C ASN A 310 -13.85 -22.43 14.04
N THR A 311 -13.63 -21.47 13.13
CA THR A 311 -14.21 -20.14 13.09
C THR A 311 -15.26 -19.99 12.00
N VAL A 312 -15.73 -21.09 11.40
CA VAL A 312 -16.89 -21.12 10.49
C VAL A 312 -18.13 -21.59 11.24
N ASP A 313 -18.03 -22.71 11.96
CA ASP A 313 -19.18 -23.32 12.63
C ASP A 313 -19.46 -22.71 14.01
N ASN A 314 -18.47 -22.03 14.60
CA ASN A 314 -18.57 -21.47 15.94
C ASN A 314 -18.54 -19.94 15.91
N ALA A 315 -19.57 -19.34 16.49
CA ALA A 315 -19.64 -17.91 16.74
C ALA A 315 -18.52 -17.44 17.69
N TRP A 316 -18.03 -16.21 17.54
CA TRP A 316 -17.09 -15.61 18.50
C TRP A 316 -17.66 -15.49 19.92
N THR A 317 -18.99 -15.51 20.05
CA THR A 317 -19.71 -15.54 21.32
C THR A 317 -19.77 -16.93 21.96
N ASP A 318 -19.35 -17.99 21.27
CA ASP A 318 -19.36 -19.35 21.80
C ASP A 318 -18.38 -19.52 22.97
N ALA A 319 -18.90 -20.03 24.07
CA ALA A 319 -18.15 -20.20 25.32
C ALA A 319 -16.99 -21.20 25.19
N THR A 320 -17.14 -22.22 24.35
CA THR A 320 -16.12 -23.25 24.15
C THR A 320 -14.99 -22.69 23.30
N LEU A 321 -15.31 -21.97 22.23
CA LEU A 321 -14.34 -21.28 21.38
C LEU A 321 -13.53 -20.26 22.19
N GLN A 322 -14.19 -19.43 22.99
CA GLN A 322 -13.51 -18.48 23.89
C GLN A 322 -12.59 -19.19 24.90
N GLN A 323 -13.01 -20.33 25.44
CA GLN A 323 -12.16 -21.11 26.35
C GLN A 323 -10.94 -21.68 25.63
N LYS A 324 -11.08 -22.13 24.38
CA LYS A 324 -9.96 -22.60 23.54
C LYS A 324 -8.94 -21.49 23.30
N VAL A 325 -9.39 -20.27 22.99
CA VAL A 325 -8.51 -19.08 22.86
C VAL A 325 -7.67 -18.88 24.12
N CYS A 326 -8.32 -18.85 25.29
CA CYS A 326 -7.62 -18.69 26.57
C CYS A 326 -6.64 -19.84 26.85
N ASN A 327 -7.05 -21.09 26.61
CA ASN A 327 -6.20 -22.25 26.86
C ASN A 327 -4.92 -22.20 26.01
N PHE A 328 -5.06 -21.85 24.72
CA PHE A 328 -3.92 -21.69 23.84
C PHE A 328 -3.01 -20.54 24.28
N ALA A 329 -3.56 -19.35 24.57
CA ALA A 329 -2.75 -18.21 25.02
C ALA A 329 -2.03 -18.50 26.35
N ILE A 330 -2.66 -19.19 27.29
CA ILE A 330 -2.03 -19.60 28.56
C ILE A 330 -0.90 -20.60 28.32
N SER A 331 -1.05 -21.53 27.35
CA SER A 331 -0.07 -22.59 27.12
C SER A 331 1.28 -22.11 26.54
N VAL A 332 1.33 -20.88 26.03
CA VAL A 332 2.47 -20.34 25.27
C VAL A 332 3.65 -19.95 26.18
N SER A 333 3.36 -19.46 27.39
CA SER A 333 4.36 -18.96 28.32
C SER A 333 4.30 -19.73 29.64
N SER A 334 5.46 -20.14 30.17
CA SER A 334 5.56 -20.80 31.47
C SER A 334 5.20 -19.89 32.64
N SER A 335 5.19 -18.57 32.44
CA SER A 335 4.77 -17.59 33.45
C SER A 335 3.25 -17.45 33.54
N SER A 336 2.51 -17.93 32.53
CA SER A 336 1.06 -17.95 32.54
C SER A 336 0.53 -18.96 33.58
N SER A 337 -0.70 -18.77 34.01
CA SER A 337 -1.32 -19.57 35.07
C SER A 337 -2.73 -20.01 34.69
N SER A 338 -2.93 -21.32 34.53
CA SER A 338 -4.25 -21.90 34.30
C SER A 338 -5.18 -21.77 35.51
N SER A 339 -4.63 -21.73 36.73
CA SER A 339 -5.44 -21.65 37.97
C SER A 339 -6.03 -20.26 38.18
N SER A 340 -5.26 -19.21 37.93
CA SER A 340 -5.74 -17.82 37.94
C SER A 340 -6.29 -17.36 36.59
N LYS A 341 -6.21 -18.22 35.56
CA LYS A 341 -6.62 -17.94 34.17
C LYS A 341 -5.90 -16.73 33.58
N THR A 342 -4.64 -16.54 33.91
CA THR A 342 -3.86 -15.35 33.56
C THR A 342 -2.85 -15.67 32.47
N ILE A 343 -2.86 -14.88 31.40
CA ILE A 343 -1.88 -14.92 30.31
C ILE A 343 -0.76 -13.93 30.65
N ALA A 344 0.46 -14.43 30.85
CA ALA A 344 1.62 -13.64 31.23
C ALA A 344 2.78 -13.80 30.22
N ASP A 345 3.68 -12.83 30.17
CA ASP A 345 4.84 -12.79 29.27
C ASP A 345 4.54 -13.23 27.83
N THR A 346 3.42 -12.78 27.25
CA THR A 346 2.97 -13.20 25.91
C THR A 346 2.52 -12.00 25.09
N ILE A 347 2.90 -11.95 23.82
CA ILE A 347 2.33 -11.03 22.84
C ILE A 347 1.21 -11.78 22.12
N VAL A 348 -0.02 -11.32 22.28
CA VAL A 348 -1.22 -11.90 21.66
C VAL A 348 -1.58 -11.06 20.45
N ILE A 349 -1.61 -11.69 19.27
CA ILE A 349 -1.96 -11.06 18.00
C ILE A 349 -3.28 -11.65 17.53
N THR A 350 -4.25 -10.80 17.23
CA THR A 350 -5.58 -11.24 16.79
C THR A 350 -5.97 -10.53 15.51
N HIS A 351 -6.47 -11.25 14.52
CA HIS A 351 -7.02 -10.65 13.31
C HIS A 351 -8.53 -10.87 13.20
N SER A 352 -9.26 -9.85 12.73
CA SER A 352 -10.67 -9.95 12.38
C SER A 352 -11.50 -10.57 13.53
N MET A 353 -12.31 -11.59 13.28
CA MET A 353 -13.09 -12.30 14.30
C MET A 353 -12.24 -12.81 15.49
N GLY A 354 -10.94 -13.09 15.30
CA GLY A 354 -10.04 -13.47 16.38
C GLY A 354 -9.94 -12.41 17.49
N GLY A 355 -10.07 -11.12 17.13
CA GLY A 355 -10.10 -10.03 18.09
C GLY A 355 -11.36 -10.05 18.96
N LEU A 356 -12.53 -10.31 18.35
CA LEU A 356 -13.78 -10.51 19.08
C LEU A 356 -13.74 -11.75 19.97
N MET A 357 -13.12 -12.84 19.51
CA MET A 357 -12.96 -14.06 20.31
C MET A 357 -12.14 -13.79 21.58
N MET A 358 -11.02 -13.05 21.47
CA MET A 358 -10.22 -12.64 22.62
C MET A 358 -10.97 -11.67 23.52
N ALA A 359 -11.61 -10.64 22.94
CA ALA A 359 -12.40 -9.66 23.69
C ALA A 359 -13.54 -10.32 24.49
N GLY A 360 -14.29 -11.22 23.84
CA GLY A 360 -15.37 -11.99 24.45
C GLY A 360 -14.86 -12.92 25.55
N ALA A 361 -13.71 -13.57 25.34
CA ALA A 361 -13.10 -14.42 26.35
C ALA A 361 -12.69 -13.64 27.62
N ILE A 362 -12.11 -12.44 27.47
CA ILE A 362 -11.79 -11.54 28.58
C ILE A 362 -13.08 -11.05 29.25
N ALA A 363 -14.05 -10.55 28.47
CA ALA A 363 -15.31 -10.01 28.98
C ALA A 363 -16.09 -11.05 29.80
N ASN A 364 -16.04 -12.32 29.40
CA ASN A 364 -16.70 -13.43 30.07
C ASN A 364 -15.86 -14.11 31.17
N GLY A 365 -14.70 -13.55 31.55
CA GLY A 365 -13.86 -14.07 32.62
C GLY A 365 -13.25 -15.46 32.34
N ARG A 366 -13.07 -15.80 31.06
CA ARG A 366 -12.39 -17.04 30.63
C ARG A 366 -10.90 -16.95 30.84
N CYS A 367 -10.32 -15.77 30.67
CA CYS A 367 -8.95 -15.43 31.03
C CYS A 367 -8.77 -13.91 31.21
N SER A 368 -7.59 -13.51 31.68
CA SER A 368 -7.14 -12.12 31.76
C SER A 368 -5.70 -11.98 31.27
N LEU A 369 -5.31 -10.76 30.89
CA LEU A 369 -3.93 -10.41 30.55
C LEU A 369 -3.22 -9.87 31.78
N ALA A 370 -2.01 -10.37 32.07
CA ALA A 370 -1.10 -9.73 33.00
C ALA A 370 -0.47 -8.50 32.36
N SER A 371 0.04 -7.56 33.17
CA SER A 371 0.76 -6.37 32.67
C SER A 371 2.06 -6.67 31.91
N SER A 372 2.55 -7.91 32.01
CA SER A 372 3.67 -8.44 31.25
C SER A 372 3.30 -8.88 29.83
N SER A 373 2.01 -8.92 29.50
CA SER A 373 1.50 -9.33 28.20
C SER A 373 1.10 -8.13 27.37
N THR A 374 1.02 -8.31 26.05
CA THR A 374 0.64 -7.26 25.11
C THR A 374 -0.40 -7.81 24.15
N TRP A 375 -1.48 -7.08 23.90
CA TRP A 375 -2.48 -7.43 22.89
C TRP A 375 -2.42 -6.48 21.70
N VAL A 376 -2.10 -7.05 20.53
CA VAL A 376 -2.06 -6.39 19.23
C VAL A 376 -3.26 -6.85 18.40
N SER A 377 -4.11 -5.92 17.98
CA SER A 377 -5.34 -6.21 17.22
C SER A 377 -5.24 -5.77 15.77
N LEU A 378 -5.69 -6.61 14.84
CA LEU A 378 -5.64 -6.38 13.40
C LEU A 378 -7.05 -6.44 12.82
N SER A 379 -7.59 -5.30 12.37
CA SER A 379 -8.91 -5.19 11.70
C SER A 379 -10.06 -5.94 12.41
N ALA A 380 -10.13 -5.88 13.74
CA ALA A 380 -11.14 -6.63 14.49
C ALA A 380 -12.52 -5.94 14.46
N PRO A 381 -13.61 -6.58 13.99
CA PRO A 381 -14.92 -5.94 13.85
C PRO A 381 -15.64 -5.81 15.20
N MET A 382 -15.21 -4.90 16.07
CA MET A 382 -15.73 -4.77 17.45
C MET A 382 -17.20 -4.32 17.53
N THR A 383 -17.80 -3.89 16.41
CA THR A 383 -19.25 -3.65 16.27
C THR A 383 -19.86 -4.44 15.10
N GLY A 384 -19.22 -5.54 14.68
CA GLY A 384 -19.63 -6.34 13.53
C GLY A 384 -19.21 -5.78 12.18
N SER A 385 -19.71 -6.39 11.10
CA SER A 385 -19.31 -6.13 9.72
C SER A 385 -20.53 -6.05 8.81
N MET A 386 -20.60 -5.03 7.94
CA MET A 386 -21.65 -4.98 6.93
C MET A 386 -21.49 -6.08 5.86
N GLY A 387 -20.32 -6.71 5.76
CA GLY A 387 -20.14 -7.89 4.92
C GLY A 387 -20.98 -9.08 5.39
N ALA A 388 -21.14 -9.25 6.71
CA ALA A 388 -22.03 -10.27 7.27
C ALA A 388 -23.50 -9.96 6.97
N ASP A 389 -23.96 -8.73 7.23
CA ASP A 389 -25.32 -8.28 6.91
C ASP A 389 -25.64 -8.42 5.41
N TYR A 390 -24.67 -8.12 4.54
CA TYR A 390 -24.83 -8.27 3.09
C TYR A 390 -25.04 -9.73 2.70
N LEU A 391 -24.23 -10.66 3.23
CA LEU A 391 -24.39 -12.10 2.99
C LEU A 391 -25.75 -12.60 3.52
N GLU A 392 -26.13 -12.24 4.75
CA GLU A 392 -27.42 -12.65 5.31
C GLU A 392 -28.60 -12.14 4.48
N GLY A 393 -28.53 -10.88 4.02
CA GLY A 393 -29.51 -10.33 3.09
C GLY A 393 -29.55 -11.06 1.75
N ALA A 394 -28.40 -11.46 1.23
CA ALA A 394 -28.34 -12.26 0.01
C ALA A 394 -28.96 -13.66 0.21
N CYS A 395 -28.65 -14.34 1.32
CA CYS A 395 -29.21 -15.65 1.63
C CYS A 395 -30.72 -15.63 1.91
N ALA A 396 -31.23 -14.50 2.43
CA ALA A 396 -32.66 -14.25 2.59
C ALA A 396 -33.36 -13.85 1.28
N GLY A 397 -32.64 -13.73 0.16
CA GLY A 397 -33.17 -13.30 -1.14
C GLY A 397 -33.48 -11.80 -1.21
N SER A 398 -32.96 -11.00 -0.27
CA SER A 398 -33.17 -9.55 -0.20
C SER A 398 -32.12 -8.76 -0.99
N ASN A 399 -30.94 -9.36 -1.24
CA ASN A 399 -29.87 -8.80 -2.08
C ASN A 399 -29.50 -9.76 -3.22
N ALA A 400 -28.97 -9.23 -4.31
CA ALA A 400 -28.29 -10.06 -5.31
C ALA A 400 -26.95 -10.54 -4.75
N PHE A 401 -26.72 -11.85 -4.71
CA PHE A 401 -25.44 -12.41 -4.28
C PHE A 401 -24.42 -12.33 -5.42
N LEU A 402 -23.34 -11.57 -5.21
CA LEU A 402 -22.21 -11.58 -6.12
C LEU A 402 -21.22 -12.67 -5.70
N GLN A 403 -21.13 -13.74 -6.49
CA GLN A 403 -20.18 -14.84 -6.25
C GLN A 403 -18.73 -14.34 -6.10
N ALA A 404 -18.38 -13.22 -6.75
CA ALA A 404 -17.05 -12.63 -6.70
C ALA A 404 -16.62 -12.15 -5.30
N VAL A 405 -17.56 -11.89 -4.38
CA VAL A 405 -17.25 -11.55 -2.98
C VAL A 405 -17.50 -12.71 -2.01
N ALA A 406 -18.01 -13.86 -2.49
CA ALA A 406 -18.30 -15.04 -1.68
C ALA A 406 -17.09 -15.54 -0.90
N ASN A 407 -15.90 -15.49 -1.52
CA ASN A 407 -14.65 -15.89 -0.89
C ASN A 407 -14.30 -15.05 0.35
N LEU A 408 -14.85 -13.83 0.47
CA LEU A 408 -14.54 -12.89 1.54
C LEU A 408 -15.53 -13.01 2.71
N ILE A 409 -16.83 -13.13 2.38
CA ILE A 409 -17.92 -13.04 3.37
C ILE A 409 -18.56 -14.40 3.68
N GLY A 410 -18.32 -15.42 2.84
CA GLY A 410 -18.88 -16.76 2.94
C GLY A 410 -19.95 -17.08 1.88
N GLU A 411 -20.58 -18.25 2.05
CA GLU A 411 -21.62 -18.76 1.16
C GLU A 411 -22.97 -18.91 1.89
N CYS A 412 -24.04 -19.18 1.13
CA CYS A 412 -25.36 -19.45 1.69
C CYS A 412 -25.60 -20.95 1.97
N PRO A 413 -26.23 -21.32 3.11
CA PRO A 413 -26.68 -20.42 4.18
C PRO A 413 -25.51 -19.85 4.98
N ALA A 414 -25.65 -18.61 5.44
CA ALA A 414 -24.65 -17.95 6.27
C ALA A 414 -24.29 -18.84 7.48
N SER A 415 -22.99 -19.00 7.73
CA SER A 415 -22.51 -19.83 8.84
C SER A 415 -22.81 -19.18 10.20
N ASN A 416 -22.75 -19.97 11.26
CA ASN A 416 -22.95 -19.45 12.62
C ASN A 416 -21.98 -18.31 12.97
N ALA A 417 -20.75 -18.39 12.48
CA ALA A 417 -19.76 -17.34 12.67
C ALA A 417 -20.13 -16.05 11.95
N VAL A 418 -20.61 -16.13 10.70
CA VAL A 418 -21.10 -14.97 9.94
C VAL A 418 -22.30 -14.33 10.63
N VAL A 419 -23.29 -15.12 11.04
CA VAL A 419 -24.48 -14.63 11.76
C VAL A 419 -24.09 -13.95 13.09
N ALA A 420 -22.98 -14.36 13.71
CA ALA A 420 -22.47 -13.69 14.90
C ALA A 420 -21.68 -12.42 14.59
N LEU A 421 -21.38 -12.12 13.33
CA LEU A 421 -20.65 -10.93 12.89
C LEU A 421 -21.57 -9.84 12.33
N SER A 422 -22.89 -10.03 12.33
CA SER A 422 -23.84 -8.99 11.91
C SER A 422 -23.58 -7.69 12.68
N TYR A 423 -23.75 -6.57 11.98
CA TYR A 423 -23.38 -5.25 12.47
C TYR A 423 -24.27 -4.85 13.66
N GLU A 424 -23.66 -4.31 14.71
CA GLU A 424 -24.37 -3.83 15.92
C GLU A 424 -25.51 -2.87 15.56
N ASP A 425 -26.67 -3.13 16.14
CA ASP A 425 -27.93 -2.39 15.90
C ASP A 425 -28.44 -2.40 14.44
N ALA A 426 -27.89 -3.25 13.56
CA ALA A 426 -28.42 -3.47 12.21
C ALA A 426 -29.50 -4.57 12.18
N SER A 427 -30.10 -4.79 11.01
CA SER A 427 -31.30 -5.62 10.85
C SER A 427 -31.10 -7.11 11.16
N TYR A 428 -29.88 -7.61 10.99
CA TYR A 428 -29.54 -9.01 11.24
C TYR A 428 -28.98 -9.24 12.65
N SER A 429 -28.68 -8.17 13.39
CA SER A 429 -28.22 -8.31 14.78
C SER A 429 -29.37 -8.54 15.75
N THR A 430 -29.03 -9.13 16.90
CA THR A 430 -29.96 -9.39 18.01
C THR A 430 -29.56 -8.59 19.24
N SER A 431 -30.49 -8.35 20.17
CA SER A 431 -30.17 -7.67 21.43
C SER A 431 -29.11 -8.41 22.26
N ALA A 432 -29.06 -9.74 22.17
CA ALA A 432 -28.03 -10.55 22.81
C ALA A 432 -26.66 -10.31 22.17
N LEU A 433 -26.59 -10.22 20.84
CA LEU A 433 -25.36 -9.93 20.11
C LEU A 433 -24.87 -8.50 20.40
N ASN A 434 -25.75 -7.48 20.40
CA ASN A 434 -25.38 -6.10 20.78
C ASN A 434 -24.85 -6.04 22.23
N THR A 435 -25.46 -6.79 23.15
CA THR A 435 -24.95 -6.90 24.53
C THR A 435 -23.55 -7.51 24.56
N ALA A 436 -23.29 -8.53 23.75
CA ALA A 436 -21.98 -9.15 23.64
C ALA A 436 -20.95 -8.16 23.06
N TYR A 437 -21.29 -7.41 22.02
CA TYR A 437 -20.41 -6.36 21.46
C TYR A 437 -20.07 -5.30 22.49
N SER A 438 -21.07 -4.77 23.21
CA SER A 438 -20.85 -3.79 24.27
C SER A 438 -19.86 -4.29 25.34
N ALA A 439 -19.97 -5.56 25.73
CA ALA A 439 -19.03 -6.19 26.67
C ALA A 439 -17.63 -6.38 26.06
N ALA A 440 -17.55 -6.87 24.81
CA ALA A 440 -16.31 -7.05 24.06
C ALA A 440 -15.57 -5.72 23.86
N GLN A 441 -16.24 -4.65 23.43
CA GLN A 441 -15.66 -3.31 23.30
C GLN A 441 -15.11 -2.78 24.62
N SER A 442 -15.77 -3.08 25.74
CA SER A 442 -15.29 -2.68 27.07
C SER A 442 -14.02 -3.44 27.47
N ALA A 443 -13.96 -4.74 27.21
CA ALA A 443 -12.76 -5.54 27.38
C ALA A 443 -11.63 -5.08 26.44
N PHE A 444 -11.94 -4.86 25.16
CA PHE A 444 -11.00 -4.39 24.13
C PHE A 444 -10.34 -3.08 24.55
N ARG A 445 -11.12 -2.03 24.79
CA ARG A 445 -10.58 -0.69 25.17
C ARG A 445 -9.75 -0.69 26.45
N SER A 446 -10.00 -1.64 27.35
CA SER A 446 -9.29 -1.74 28.63
C SER A 446 -8.00 -2.56 28.55
N ASN A 447 -7.80 -3.33 27.48
CA ASN A 447 -6.74 -4.34 27.41
C ASN A 447 -5.91 -4.32 26.11
N VAL A 448 -6.39 -3.68 25.04
CA VAL A 448 -5.63 -3.59 23.79
C VAL A 448 -4.50 -2.57 23.93
N ASP A 449 -3.29 -2.97 23.55
CA ASP A 449 -2.11 -2.11 23.61
C ASP A 449 -1.85 -1.41 22.27
N ALA A 450 -2.17 -2.08 21.17
CA ALA A 450 -1.97 -1.58 19.81
C ALA A 450 -3.03 -2.12 18.85
N ALA A 451 -3.40 -1.32 17.85
CA ALA A 451 -4.35 -1.77 16.83
C ALA A 451 -4.01 -1.19 15.45
N ILE A 452 -4.17 -2.02 14.42
CA ILE A 452 -4.21 -1.57 13.03
C ILE A 452 -5.65 -1.62 12.54
N CYS A 453 -6.11 -0.51 11.98
CA CYS A 453 -7.41 -0.34 11.34
C CYS A 453 -7.23 0.33 9.98
N SER A 454 -8.22 0.24 9.11
CA SER A 454 -8.16 0.90 7.80
C SER A 454 -9.35 1.79 7.52
N ASP A 455 -9.08 2.92 6.87
CA ASP A 455 -10.08 3.83 6.31
C ASP A 455 -10.21 3.69 4.78
N SER A 456 -9.46 2.77 4.17
CA SER A 456 -9.53 2.49 2.74
C SER A 456 -9.23 1.04 2.44
N TYR A 457 -10.00 0.48 1.52
CA TYR A 457 -9.89 -0.89 1.00
C TYR A 457 -8.98 -1.00 -0.23
N SER A 458 -8.24 0.06 -0.56
CA SER A 458 -7.36 0.08 -1.73
C SER A 458 -6.23 -0.94 -1.64
N GLY A 459 -5.70 -1.22 -0.45
CA GLY A 459 -4.77 -2.32 -0.21
C GLY A 459 -3.40 -2.19 -0.88
N LEU A 460 -2.64 -3.28 -0.81
CA LEU A 460 -1.38 -3.52 -1.50
C LEU A 460 -1.66 -4.20 -2.85
N LEU A 461 -0.77 -3.97 -3.81
CA LEU A 461 -0.81 -4.63 -5.11
C LEU A 461 -0.63 -6.15 -4.92
N SER A 462 -1.73 -6.89 -5.09
CA SER A 462 -1.79 -8.34 -4.88
C SER A 462 -2.95 -8.94 -5.66
N THR A 463 -3.00 -10.27 -5.74
CA THR A 463 -4.14 -10.98 -6.36
C THR A 463 -5.45 -10.77 -5.60
N TYR A 464 -5.41 -10.39 -4.33
CA TYR A 464 -6.59 -10.16 -3.49
C TYR A 464 -7.15 -8.75 -3.63
N GLN A 465 -6.36 -7.80 -4.13
CA GLN A 465 -6.72 -6.38 -4.16
C GLN A 465 -8.04 -6.15 -4.91
N ALA A 466 -8.23 -6.80 -6.05
CA ALA A 466 -9.45 -6.66 -6.86
C ALA A 466 -10.71 -7.15 -6.13
N GLU A 467 -10.60 -8.23 -5.36
CA GLU A 467 -11.74 -8.77 -4.58
C GLU A 467 -12.17 -7.77 -3.50
N TYR A 468 -11.21 -7.17 -2.78
CA TYR A 468 -11.50 -6.19 -1.74
C TYR A 468 -11.96 -4.83 -2.28
N LEU A 469 -11.43 -4.38 -3.44
CA LEU A 469 -11.97 -3.23 -4.15
C LEU A 469 -13.44 -3.45 -4.52
N LEU A 470 -13.78 -4.63 -5.05
CA LEU A 470 -15.17 -4.96 -5.36
C LEU A 470 -16.02 -4.99 -4.09
N ALA A 471 -15.54 -5.61 -3.02
CA ALA A 471 -16.25 -5.69 -1.75
C ALA A 471 -16.56 -4.30 -1.17
N GLY A 472 -15.58 -3.40 -1.12
CA GLY A 472 -15.74 -2.03 -0.64
C GLY A 472 -16.72 -1.19 -1.45
N GLU A 473 -16.98 -1.54 -2.72
CA GLU A 473 -17.93 -0.85 -3.60
C GLU A 473 -19.34 -1.46 -3.57
N VAL A 474 -19.47 -2.79 -3.43
CA VAL A 474 -20.77 -3.47 -3.53
C VAL A 474 -21.45 -3.73 -2.19
N ILE A 475 -20.67 -3.90 -1.11
CA ILE A 475 -21.22 -4.06 0.24
C ILE A 475 -21.75 -2.70 0.69
N PRO A 476 -22.98 -2.62 1.22
CA PRO A 476 -23.58 -1.37 1.67
C PRO A 476 -22.99 -0.93 3.03
N HIS A 477 -21.71 -0.57 3.03
CA HIS A 477 -20.98 -0.12 4.21
C HIS A 477 -21.64 1.09 4.87
N LYS A 478 -21.50 1.21 6.20
CA LYS A 478 -22.01 2.38 6.93
C LYS A 478 -21.18 3.66 6.68
N SER A 479 -19.99 3.52 6.12
CA SER A 479 -19.06 4.59 5.78
C SER A 479 -18.19 4.19 4.58
N SER A 480 -17.69 5.18 3.84
CA SER A 480 -16.62 4.97 2.86
C SER A 480 -15.29 4.58 3.51
N GLU A 481 -15.14 4.80 4.82
CA GLU A 481 -13.97 4.41 5.62
C GLU A 481 -14.08 2.95 6.06
N ASN A 482 -13.54 2.03 5.25
CA ASN A 482 -13.54 0.59 5.52
C ASN A 482 -12.37 -0.12 4.82
N ASP A 483 -12.05 -1.33 5.28
CA ASP A 483 -11.01 -2.20 4.71
C ASP A 483 -11.54 -3.20 3.66
N GLY A 484 -12.78 -3.01 3.22
CA GLY A 484 -13.49 -3.80 2.22
C GLY A 484 -14.51 -4.74 2.84
N VAL A 485 -14.39 -5.03 4.15
CA VAL A 485 -15.38 -5.83 4.89
C VAL A 485 -15.68 -5.27 6.28
N VAL A 486 -14.74 -4.56 6.91
CA VAL A 486 -14.89 -3.97 8.24
C VAL A 486 -14.70 -2.46 8.16
N GLU A 487 -15.69 -1.73 8.69
CA GLU A 487 -15.64 -0.28 8.84
C GLU A 487 -14.60 0.16 9.86
N TYR A 488 -13.93 1.29 9.62
CA TYR A 488 -12.94 1.85 10.54
C TYR A 488 -13.50 2.01 11.96
N GLN A 489 -14.72 2.52 12.10
CA GLN A 489 -15.36 2.71 13.41
C GLN A 489 -15.61 1.38 14.14
N SER A 490 -15.97 0.33 13.40
CA SER A 490 -16.10 -1.02 13.95
C SER A 490 -14.74 -1.53 14.43
N CYS A 491 -13.68 -1.32 13.65
CA CYS A 491 -12.33 -1.68 14.03
C CYS A 491 -11.83 -0.95 15.29
N ALA A 492 -12.10 0.36 15.38
CA ALA A 492 -11.69 1.17 16.52
C ALA A 492 -12.33 0.70 17.84
N GLY A 493 -13.48 0.00 17.81
CA GLY A 493 -14.11 -0.59 18.99
C GLY A 493 -14.37 0.39 20.13
N GLY A 494 -14.68 1.64 19.78
CA GLY A 494 -14.89 2.74 20.71
C GLY A 494 -13.62 3.38 21.28
N LEU A 495 -12.44 3.03 20.77
CA LEU A 495 -11.23 3.85 20.94
C LEU A 495 -11.43 5.19 20.23
N SER A 496 -10.85 6.26 20.77
CA SER A 496 -10.93 7.57 20.11
C SER A 496 -10.11 7.54 18.82
N THR A 497 -10.73 7.95 17.70
CA THR A 497 -10.05 8.03 16.40
C THR A 497 -8.86 8.99 16.38
N SER A 498 -8.81 9.96 17.31
CA SER A 498 -7.65 10.85 17.47
C SER A 498 -6.39 10.16 18.00
N LYS A 499 -6.51 8.93 18.51
CA LYS A 499 -5.35 8.09 18.86
C LYS A 499 -4.67 7.50 17.64
N PHE A 500 -5.37 7.41 16.51
CA PHE A 500 -4.86 6.74 15.33
C PHE A 500 -4.08 7.72 14.46
N GLY A 501 -2.86 7.35 14.10
CA GLY A 501 -2.04 8.06 13.14
C GLY A 501 -1.80 7.21 11.89
N THR A 502 -1.34 7.85 10.81
CA THR A 502 -1.24 7.23 9.48
C THR A 502 0.17 6.74 9.15
N THR A 503 1.04 6.62 10.15
CA THR A 503 2.43 6.16 9.96
C THR A 503 2.68 4.87 10.71
N TYR A 504 3.61 4.06 10.21
CA TYR A 504 3.97 2.78 10.83
C TYR A 504 4.61 2.92 12.23
N ASP A 505 4.91 4.15 12.68
CA ASP A 505 5.42 4.45 14.01
C ASP A 505 4.28 4.70 15.03
N ASP A 506 3.02 4.79 14.56
CA ASP A 506 1.86 5.00 15.42
C ASP A 506 1.37 3.69 16.07
N THR A 507 1.26 3.67 17.40
CA THR A 507 0.77 2.48 18.14
C THR A 507 -0.65 2.07 17.71
N PHE A 508 -1.50 3.05 17.44
CA PHE A 508 -2.79 2.86 16.80
C PHE A 508 -2.66 3.37 15.37
N TYR A 509 -2.62 2.44 14.42
CA TYR A 509 -2.21 2.69 13.05
C TYR A 509 -3.42 2.66 12.13
N LEU A 510 -3.73 3.81 11.54
CA LEU A 510 -4.76 3.97 10.52
C LEU A 510 -4.14 3.82 9.14
N THR A 511 -4.70 2.92 8.34
CA THR A 511 -4.07 2.46 7.12
C THR A 511 -4.99 2.53 5.91
N GLY A 512 -4.39 2.48 4.73
CA GLY A 512 -5.13 2.23 3.47
C GLY A 512 -5.09 0.76 3.04
N LEU A 513 -4.94 -0.16 3.98
CA LEU A 513 -4.84 -1.60 3.72
C LEU A 513 -6.23 -2.21 3.60
N ASN A 514 -6.41 -3.14 2.66
CA ASN A 514 -7.61 -3.99 2.71
C ASN A 514 -7.49 -4.99 3.88
N HIS A 515 -8.60 -5.66 4.20
CA HIS A 515 -8.70 -6.53 5.37
C HIS A 515 -7.58 -7.58 5.42
N ILE A 516 -7.29 -8.27 4.30
CA ILE A 516 -6.28 -9.33 4.29
C ILE A 516 -4.86 -8.78 4.41
N ASP A 517 -4.57 -7.59 3.89
CA ASP A 517 -3.23 -7.01 3.97
C ASP A 517 -2.81 -6.73 5.42
N THR A 518 -3.77 -6.49 6.32
CA THR A 518 -3.50 -6.33 7.76
C THR A 518 -2.95 -7.60 8.41
N THR A 519 -3.07 -8.76 7.75
CA THR A 519 -2.49 -10.04 8.19
C THR A 519 -1.01 -10.20 7.84
N PHE A 520 -0.35 -9.14 7.36
CA PHE A 520 1.06 -9.12 6.93
C PHE A 520 1.35 -9.91 5.64
N ARG A 521 0.34 -10.56 5.06
CA ARG A 521 0.52 -11.54 3.97
C ARG A 521 1.18 -10.97 2.73
N ASN A 522 0.85 -9.73 2.38
CA ASN A 522 1.35 -9.07 1.16
C ASN A 522 2.50 -8.09 1.42
N GLY A 523 3.06 -8.09 2.63
CA GLY A 523 4.24 -7.30 2.94
C GLY A 523 3.97 -5.81 3.20
N ASP A 524 4.87 -4.95 2.73
CA ASP A 524 4.81 -3.49 2.89
C ASP A 524 4.79 -2.77 1.53
N SER A 525 4.10 -1.63 1.46
CA SER A 525 4.18 -0.70 0.33
C SER A 525 5.58 -0.11 0.18
N LEU A 526 6.00 0.11 -1.07
CA LEU A 526 7.28 0.74 -1.39
C LEU A 526 7.39 2.17 -0.84
N VAL A 527 6.33 2.96 -1.02
CA VAL A 527 6.37 4.42 -0.85
C VAL A 527 5.19 4.99 -0.06
N THR A 528 4.33 4.13 0.48
CA THR A 528 3.16 4.54 1.29
C THR A 528 3.30 4.02 2.71
N ASN A 529 3.71 4.88 3.63
CA ASN A 529 3.86 4.66 5.07
C ASN A 529 2.56 4.28 5.75
N SER A 530 1.38 4.65 5.22
CA SER A 530 0.07 4.14 5.70
C SER A 530 -0.27 2.73 5.21
N LYS A 531 0.64 2.06 4.49
CA LYS A 531 0.48 0.69 4.00
C LYS A 531 1.72 -0.18 4.29
N LYS A 532 2.29 -0.08 5.49
CA LYS A 532 3.46 -0.86 5.93
C LYS A 532 3.19 -1.68 7.20
N PRO A 533 2.28 -2.68 7.14
CA PRO A 533 1.87 -3.44 8.32
C PRO A 533 3.03 -4.26 8.92
N VAL A 534 3.95 -4.77 8.10
CA VAL A 534 5.09 -5.56 8.60
C VAL A 534 6.08 -4.66 9.32
N LYS A 535 6.40 -3.49 8.74
CA LYS A 535 7.24 -2.50 9.42
C LYS A 535 6.62 -2.00 10.70
N TRP A 536 5.32 -1.72 10.70
CA TRP A 536 4.60 -1.34 11.91
C TRP A 536 4.79 -2.37 13.02
N PHE A 537 4.53 -3.65 12.74
CA PHE A 537 4.70 -4.70 13.75
C PHE A 537 6.15 -4.89 14.20
N GLU A 538 7.12 -4.73 13.30
CA GLU A 538 8.55 -4.80 13.64
C GLU A 538 8.98 -3.70 14.62
N CYS A 539 8.43 -2.49 14.44
CA CYS A 539 8.81 -1.29 15.19
C CYS A 539 7.90 -1.00 16.39
N LEU A 540 6.83 -1.77 16.58
CA LEU A 540 5.76 -1.48 17.53
C LEU A 540 6.18 -1.54 19.01
N LEU A 541 7.04 -2.50 19.36
CA LEU A 541 7.25 -2.95 20.73
C LEU A 541 8.69 -2.90 21.20
#